data_AF-A0A6L4B035-F1
#
_entry.id   AF-A0A6L4B035-F1
#
_cell.length_a   1.000
_cell.length_b   1.000
_cell.length_c   1.000
_cell.angle_alpha   90.00
_cell.angle_beta   90.00
_cell.angle_gamma   90.00
#
_symmetry.space_group_name_H-M   'P 1'
#
loop_
_entity.id
_entity.type
_entity.pdbx_description
1 polymer ?
#
loop_
_entity_poly.entity_id
_entity_poly.type
_entity_poly.pdbx_seq_one_letter_code
_entity_poly.pdbx_strand_id
1 'polypeptide(L)' 'MRESRLESAYRRAIYRVELSAPVEVRVGARSPELDAGLAALGVESWAIVTADNPGSRRLPAGENRRRRRE' A
#
# COMPACT_ATOMS: atom_id res chain seq x y z
N MET A 1 4.45 17.82 12.01
CA MET A 1 3.30 16.91 12.26
C MET A 1 3.83 15.68 12.99
N ARG A 2 3.18 15.26 14.07
CA ARG A 2 3.60 14.05 14.81
C ARG A 2 3.09 12.84 14.05
N GLU A 3 3.99 11.99 13.56
CA GLU A 3 3.61 10.77 12.84
C GLU A 3 2.75 9.88 13.75
N SER A 4 1.58 9.46 13.27
CA SER A 4 0.69 8.63 14.08
C SER A 4 1.26 7.20 14.19
N ARG A 5 1.00 6.50 15.29
CA ARG A 5 1.42 5.09 15.45
C ARG A 5 0.94 4.19 14.29
N LEU A 6 -0.22 4.51 13.72
CA LEU A 6 -0.77 3.80 12.57
C LEU A 6 0.01 4.11 11.28
N GLU A 7 0.40 5.36 11.07
CA GLU A 7 1.21 5.77 9.93
C GLU A 7 2.60 5.11 9.96
N SER A 8 3.28 5.12 11.10
CA SER A 8 4.58 4.43 11.23
C SER A 8 4.44 2.91 11.05
N ALA A 9 3.34 2.30 11.51
CA ALA A 9 3.07 0.88 11.26
C ALA A 9 2.82 0.60 9.77
N TYR A 10 2.07 1.47 9.10
CA TYR A 10 1.76 1.36 7.67
C TYR A 10 3.01 1.49 6.80
N ARG A 11 3.88 2.47 7.07
CA ARG A 11 5.15 2.64 6.33
C ARG A 11 6.16 1.49 6.55
N ARG A 12 6.06 0.79 7.68
CA ARG A 12 6.89 -0.38 7.99
C ARG A 12 6.37 -1.68 7.38
N ALA A 13 5.12 -1.71 6.92
CA ALA A 13 4.55 -2.88 6.27
C ALA A 13 5.33 -3.22 5.00
N ILE A 14 5.56 -4.52 4.79
CA ILE A 14 6.22 -5.05 3.60
C ILE A 14 5.14 -5.60 2.67
N TYR A 15 5.09 -5.06 1.47
CA TYR A 15 4.28 -5.58 0.37
C TYR A 15 5.19 -6.39 -0.54
N ARG A 16 4.81 -7.64 -0.82
CA ARG A 16 5.56 -8.50 -1.75
C ARG A 16 4.86 -8.48 -3.10
N VAL A 17 5.61 -8.14 -4.14
CA VAL A 17 5.14 -8.13 -5.53
C VAL A 17 5.79 -9.30 -6.25
N GLU A 18 4.95 -10.17 -6.82
CA GLU A 18 5.40 -11.30 -7.61
C GLU A 18 5.66 -10.85 -9.05
N LEU A 19 6.94 -10.80 -9.42
CA LEU A 19 7.44 -10.61 -10.78
C LEU A 19 8.27 -11.84 -11.16
N SER A 20 9.06 -11.77 -12.24
CA SER A 20 10.03 -12.82 -12.58
C SER A 20 10.98 -13.13 -11.42
N ALA A 21 11.34 -12.11 -10.62
CA ALA A 21 11.93 -12.24 -9.30
C ALA A 21 11.04 -11.49 -8.29
N PRO A 22 10.68 -12.09 -7.14
CA PRO A 22 9.85 -11.40 -6.15
C PRO A 22 10.56 -10.18 -5.56
N VAL A 23 9.84 -9.07 -5.43
CA VAL A 23 10.35 -7.80 -4.89
C VAL A 23 9.58 -7.40 -3.64
N GLU A 24 10.28 -6.88 -2.63
CA GLU A 24 9.69 -6.28 -1.44
C GLU A 24 9.57 -4.76 -1.60
N VAL A 25 8.40 -4.22 -1.27
CA VAL A 25 8.05 -2.82 -1.43
C VAL A 25 7.56 -2.27 -0.11
N ARG A 26 7.91 -1.02 0.19
CA ARG A 26 7.42 -0.27 1.35
C ARG A 26 6.82 1.05 0.90
N VAL A 27 5.74 1.45 1.55
CA VAL A 27 5.10 2.73 1.28
C VAL A 27 6.05 3.87 1.66
N GLY A 28 6.25 4.81 0.74
CA GLY A 28 7.15 5.95 0.92
C GLY A 28 8.62 5.68 0.59
N ALA A 29 8.97 4.47 0.15
CA ALA A 29 10.31 4.12 -0.32
C ALA A 29 10.28 3.79 -1.81
N ARG A 30 11.25 4.32 -2.57
CA ARG A 30 11.45 3.94 -3.98
C ARG A 30 12.07 2.54 -4.06
N SER A 31 11.61 1.72 -5.00
CA SER A 31 12.21 0.41 -5.32
C SER A 31 12.68 0.38 -6.77
N PRO A 32 13.99 0.51 -7.03
CA PRO A 32 14.56 0.39 -8.38
C PRO A 32 14.30 -0.97 -9.04
N GLU A 33 14.22 -2.03 -8.26
CA GLU A 33 13.96 -3.39 -8.74
C GLU A 33 12.53 -3.51 -9.27
N LEU A 34 11.56 -2.91 -8.57
CA LEU A 34 10.18 -2.83 -9.05
C LEU A 34 10.08 -1.94 -10.29
N ASP A 35 10.73 -0.78 -10.28
CA ASP A 35 10.76 0.15 -11.44
C ASP A 35 11.27 -0.59 -12.70
N ALA A 36 12.38 -1.34 -12.58
CA ALA A 36 12.95 -2.10 -13.69
C ALA A 36 12.06 -3.27 -14.13
N GLY A 37 11.48 -4.01 -13.18
CA GLY A 37 10.59 -5.13 -13.48
C GLY A 37 9.32 -4.69 -14.20
N LEU A 38 8.72 -3.56 -13.80
CA LEU A 38 7.55 -2.98 -14.46
C LEU A 38 7.90 -2.41 -15.84
N ALA A 39 9.05 -1.75 -15.99
CA ALA A 39 9.52 -1.28 -17.29
C ALA A 39 9.74 -2.43 -18.28
N ALA A 40 10.29 -3.57 -17.83
CA ALA A 40 10.46 -4.76 -18.65
C ALA A 40 9.12 -5.38 -19.11
N LEU A 41 8.03 -5.11 -18.38
CA LEU A 41 6.67 -5.51 -18.73
C LEU A 41 5.94 -4.46 -19.60
N GLY A 42 6.57 -3.32 -19.90
CA GLY A 42 5.95 -2.22 -20.65
C GLY A 42 4.92 -1.43 -19.84
N VAL A 43 4.97 -1.48 -18.50
CA VAL A 43 4.05 -0.74 -17.62
C VAL A 43 4.58 0.67 -17.39
N GLU A 44 3.78 1.68 -17.77
CA GLU A 44 4.15 3.09 -17.64
C GLU A 44 3.75 3.70 -16.28
N SER A 45 2.69 3.17 -15.65
CA SER A 45 2.17 3.67 -14.39
C SER A 45 1.56 2.56 -13.56
N TRP A 46 1.65 2.69 -12.24
CA TRP A 46 1.17 1.69 -11.30
C TRP A 46 0.85 2.33 -9.93
N ALA A 47 0.02 1.63 -9.16
CA ALA A 47 -0.29 1.99 -7.78
C ALA A 47 -0.58 0.73 -6.96
N ILE A 48 -0.23 0.75 -5.67
CA ILE A 48 -0.69 -0.27 -4.72
C ILE A 48 -2.03 0.18 -4.16
N VAL A 49 -3.09 -0.57 -4.46
CA VAL A 49 -4.42 -0.33 -3.90
C VAL A 49 -4.64 -1.30 -2.74
N THR A 50 -4.70 -0.77 -1.53
CA THR A 50 -4.98 -1.56 -0.31
C THR A 50 -6.34 -1.22 0.24
N ALA A 51 -6.97 -2.16 0.93
CA ALA A 51 -8.17 -1.87 1.69
C ALA A 51 -7.87 -0.83 2.78
N ASP A 52 -8.63 0.27 2.79
CA ASP A 52 -8.69 1.19 3.91
C ASP A 52 -9.51 0.53 5.04
N ASN A 53 -8.82 -0.27 5.85
CA ASN A 53 -9.39 -0.97 7.01
C ASN A 53 -8.43 -0.88 8.21
N PRO A 54 -8.29 0.31 8.82
CA PRO A 54 -7.47 0.47 10.02
C PRO A 54 -7.97 -0.48 11.13
N GLY A 55 -7.11 -1.42 11.53
CA GLY A 55 -7.41 -2.45 12.52
C GLY A 55 -7.93 -3.79 11.97
N SER A 56 -8.05 -3.94 10.64
CA SER A 56 -8.47 -5.18 9.97
C SER A 56 -9.79 -5.78 10.50
N ARG A 57 -10.73 -4.93 10.94
CA ARG A 57 -12.03 -5.35 11.49
C ARG A 57 -13.14 -5.07 10.50
N ARG A 58 -14.10 -6.00 10.36
CA ARG A 58 -15.29 -5.73 9.56
C ARG A 58 -16.14 -4.68 10.28
N LEU A 59 -16.32 -3.53 9.64
CA LEU A 59 -17.21 -2.47 10.16
C LEU A 59 -18.63 -2.66 9.61
N PRO A 60 -19.67 -2.34 10.39
CA PRO A 60 -21.02 -2.19 9.87
C PRO A 60 -21.08 -1.13 8.76
N ALA A 61 -21.94 -1.33 7.76
CA ALA A 61 -21.98 -0.49 6.56
C ALA A 61 -22.23 1.01 6.87
N GLY A 62 -23.02 1.32 7.90
CA GLY A 62 -23.29 2.71 8.32
C GLY A 62 -22.04 3.41 8.85
N GLU A 63 -21.26 2.72 9.68
CA GLU A 63 -20.02 3.25 10.26
C GLU A 63 -18.93 3.42 9.20
N ASN A 64 -18.81 2.46 8.27
CA ASN A 64 -17.87 2.58 7.16
C ASN A 64 -18.20 3.79 6.25
N ARG A 65 -19.48 4.04 5.99
CA ARG A 65 -19.91 5.21 5.22
C ARG A 65 -19.59 6.53 5.94
N ARG A 66 -19.78 6.59 7.25
CA ARG A 66 -19.49 7.79 8.05
C ARG A 66 -18.01 8.17 7.96
N ARG A 67 -17.11 7.19 8.07
CA ARG A 67 -15.65 7.41 8.01
C ARG A 67 -15.10 7.84 6.65
N ARG A 68 -15.86 7.67 5.55
CA ARG A 68 -15.42 7.95 4.17
C ARG A 68 -16.02 9.22 3.56
N ARG A 69 -16.75 10.03 4.33
CA ARG A 69 -17.44 11.25 3.86
C ARG A 69 -16.77 12.56 4.31
N GLU A 70 -15.60 12.47 4.94
CA GLU A 70 -14.74 13.62 5.29
C GLU A 70 -13.59 13.70 4.28
#